data_AF-A0A7S0JKU7-F1
#
_entry.id   AF-A0A7S0JKU7-F1
#
_cell.length_a   1.000
_cell.length_b   1.000
_cell.length_c   1.000
_cell.angle_alpha   90.00
_cell.angle_beta   90.00
_cell.angle_gamma   90.00
#
_symmetry.space_group_name_H-M   'P 1'
#
loop_
_entity.id
_entity.type
_entity.pdbx_description
1 polymer ?
#
loop_
_entity_poly.entity_id
_entity_poly.type
_entity_poly.pdbx_seq_one_letter_code
_entity_poly.pdbx_strand_id
1 'polypeptide(L)'
;VCMSEGMELVVARSAAGSLGIEVDENNVVAGNSGQPALVLGDTIVAVDGERVGARHISQVLTPGRAEYTFTVVRDADAGAAALQSVLLRLCAEEGDADEPADAAARRAAKVEEVAAA
;
A
#
# COMPACT_ATOMS: atom_id res chain seq x y z
N VAL A 1 22.02 -15.31 -3.49
CA VAL A 1 20.92 -14.94 -2.58
C VAL A 1 21.17 -13.48 -2.23
N CYS A 2 20.35 -12.56 -2.72
CA CYS A 2 20.48 -11.15 -2.38
C CYS A 2 20.33 -11.05 -0.86
N MET A 3 21.38 -10.56 -0.18
CA MET A 3 21.30 -10.28 1.25
C MET A 3 20.53 -8.97 1.38
N SER A 4 19.22 -9.07 1.60
CA SER A 4 18.41 -7.91 1.93
C SER A 4 18.89 -7.39 3.29
N GLU A 5 19.70 -6.33 3.30
CA GLU A 5 20.15 -5.68 4.53
C GLU A 5 18.94 -5.11 5.27
N GLY A 6 18.75 -5.55 6.51
CA GLY A 6 17.70 -5.03 7.38
C GLY A 6 18.06 -3.63 7.88
N MET A 7 17.11 -2.71 7.83
CA MET A 7 17.24 -1.36 8.37
C MET A 7 16.68 -1.32 9.80
N GLU A 8 17.43 -0.71 10.72
CA GLU A 8 16.97 -0.51 12.10
C GLU A 8 16.23 0.82 12.24
N LEU A 9 15.05 0.76 12.84
CA LEU A 9 14.15 1.89 13.04
C LEU A 9 13.71 1.94 14.50
N VAL A 10 13.85 3.10 15.13
CA VAL A 10 13.39 3.31 16.51
C VAL A 10 11.94 3.75 16.48
N VAL A 11 11.11 3.06 17.26
CA VAL A 11 9.67 3.27 17.37
C VAL A 11 9.32 3.54 18.83
N ALA A 12 8.74 4.72 19.08
CA ALA A 12 8.30 5.13 20.40
C ALA A 12 6.78 4.93 20.55
N ARG A 13 6.32 4.49 21.73
CA ARG A 13 4.90 4.46 22.05
C ARG A 13 4.34 5.87 22.10
N SER A 14 3.13 6.02 21.58
CA SER A 14 2.35 7.25 21.72
C SER A 14 1.95 7.48 23.19
N ALA A 15 1.50 8.70 23.51
CA ALA A 15 0.94 9.02 24.82
C ALA A 15 -0.27 8.14 25.20
N ALA A 16 -0.96 7.55 24.23
CA ALA A 16 -2.05 6.59 24.44
C ALA A 16 -1.56 5.17 24.77
N GLY A 17 -0.23 4.94 24.78
CA GLY A 17 0.39 3.65 25.05
C GLY A 17 0.40 2.69 23.86
N SER A 18 -0.16 3.06 22.70
CA SER A 18 -0.09 2.26 21.47
C SER A 18 1.15 2.62 20.64
N LEU A 19 1.63 1.68 19.83
CA LEU A 19 2.75 1.92 18.89
C LEU A 19 2.32 2.70 17.64
N GLY A 20 1.02 2.75 17.35
CA GLY A 20 0.48 3.43 16.16
C GLY A 20 0.79 2.70 14.85
N ILE A 21 1.06 1.40 14.91
CA ILE A 21 1.33 0.55 13.76
C ILE A 21 0.40 -0.67 13.77
N GLU A 22 -0.01 -1.08 12.59
CA GLU A 22 -0.77 -2.30 12.34
C GLU A 22 0.08 -3.20 11.45
N VAL A 23 0.17 -4.47 11.83
CA VAL A 23 0.92 -5.50 11.10
C VAL A 23 0.01 -6.67 10.77
N ASP A 24 0.28 -7.33 9.65
CA ASP A 24 -0.41 -8.55 9.26
C ASP A 24 0.19 -9.80 9.94
N GLU A 25 -0.35 -10.97 9.58
CA GLU A 25 0.11 -12.26 10.10
C GLU A 25 1.58 -12.60 9.76
N ASN A 26 2.15 -11.94 8.75
CA ASN A 26 3.53 -12.11 8.31
C ASN A 26 4.46 -11.00 8.87
N ASN A 27 3.98 -10.20 9.82
CA ASN A 27 4.66 -9.03 10.36
C ASN A 27 4.99 -7.95 9.31
N VAL A 28 4.18 -7.85 8.27
CA VAL A 28 4.25 -6.77 7.27
C VAL A 28 3.42 -5.60 7.78
N VAL A 29 3.99 -4.39 7.73
CA VAL A 29 3.31 -3.16 8.14
C VAL A 29 2.16 -2.86 7.18
N ALA A 30 0.93 -3.03 7.66
CA ALA A 30 -0.30 -2.77 6.92
C ALA A 30 -0.88 -1.37 7.22
N GLY A 31 -0.56 -0.81 8.38
CA GLY A 31 -1.02 0.51 8.80
C GLY A 31 0.01 1.25 9.63
N ASN A 32 0.10 2.58 9.44
CA ASN A 32 0.98 3.45 10.19
C ASN A 32 0.31 4.81 10.42
N SER A 33 0.07 5.14 11.69
CA SER A 33 -0.60 6.38 12.12
C SER A 33 0.29 7.31 12.96
N GLY A 34 1.53 6.92 13.25
CA GLY A 34 2.37 7.68 14.19
C GLY A 34 3.88 7.51 14.06
N GLN A 35 4.38 6.74 13.09
CA GLN A 35 5.80 6.39 13.00
C GLN A 35 6.36 6.71 11.60
N PRO A 36 6.77 7.95 11.31
CA PRO A 36 7.15 8.36 9.95
C PRO A 36 8.32 7.58 9.35
N ALA A 37 9.10 6.88 10.17
CA ALA A 37 10.22 6.05 9.75
C ALA A 37 9.78 4.70 9.14
N LEU A 38 8.60 4.18 9.52
CA LEU A 38 8.04 2.94 9.00
C LEU A 38 7.18 3.20 7.77
N VAL A 39 7.33 2.37 6.76
CA VAL A 39 6.55 2.46 5.52
C VAL A 39 5.64 1.24 5.40
N LEU A 40 4.48 1.42 4.79
CA LEU A 40 3.58 0.33 4.48
C LEU A 40 4.28 -0.68 3.57
N GLY A 41 4.18 -1.97 3.89
CA GLY A 41 4.90 -3.03 3.20
C GLY A 41 6.27 -3.37 3.79
N ASP A 42 6.78 -2.61 4.77
CA ASP A 42 8.00 -3.00 5.51
C ASP A 42 7.74 -4.31 6.27
N THR A 43 8.66 -5.27 6.15
CA THR A 43 8.55 -6.55 6.88
C THR A 43 9.41 -6.49 8.12
N ILE A 44 8.82 -6.64 9.31
CA ILE A 44 9.57 -6.61 10.57
C ILE A 44 10.19 -7.99 10.83
N VAL A 45 11.53 -8.05 10.87
CA VAL A 45 12.28 -9.30 11.03
C VAL A 45 12.89 -9.47 12.43
N ALA A 46 13.12 -8.38 13.15
CA ALA A 46 13.60 -8.40 14.52
C ALA A 46 13.10 -7.20 15.35
N VAL A 47 13.08 -7.37 16.67
CA VAL A 47 12.75 -6.34 17.67
C VAL A 47 13.80 -6.35 18.76
N ASP A 48 14.41 -5.22 19.06
CA ASP A 48 15.49 -5.06 20.07
C ASP A 48 16.63 -6.09 19.89
N GLY A 49 16.91 -6.47 18.64
CA GLY A 49 17.88 -7.50 18.28
C GLY A 49 17.38 -8.95 18.38
N GLU A 50 16.16 -9.19 18.89
CA GLU A 50 15.53 -10.51 18.90
C GLU A 50 14.81 -10.78 17.58
N ARG A 51 15.21 -11.84 16.88
CA ARG A 51 14.53 -12.25 15.64
C ARG A 51 13.12 -12.73 15.93
N VAL A 52 12.17 -12.15 15.21
CA VAL A 52 10.75 -12.51 15.29
C VAL A 52 10.52 -13.90 14.69
N GLY A 53 11.16 -14.20 13.56
CA GLY A 53 11.09 -15.52 12.91
C GLY A 53 9.66 -15.81 12.44
N ALA A 54 9.11 -16.97 12.83
CA ALA A 54 7.73 -17.36 12.54
C ALA A 54 6.72 -16.92 13.62
N ARG A 55 7.17 -16.17 14.64
CA ARG A 55 6.29 -15.65 15.69
C ARG A 55 5.64 -14.35 15.21
N HIS A 56 4.51 -14.00 15.80
CA HIS A 56 3.93 -12.68 15.61
C HIS A 56 4.65 -11.65 16.50
N ILE A 57 4.83 -10.42 16.03
CA ILE A 57 5.59 -9.38 16.75
C ILE A 57 5.03 -9.09 18.14
N SER A 58 3.72 -9.22 18.33
CA SER A 58 3.06 -9.05 19.64
C SER A 58 3.56 -10.03 20.70
N GLN A 59 4.12 -11.17 20.30
CA GLN A 59 4.68 -12.18 21.20
C GLN A 59 6.13 -11.87 21.60
N VAL A 60 6.81 -11.00 20.84
CA VAL A 60 8.22 -10.64 21.03
C VAL A 60 8.36 -9.26 21.71
N LEU A 61 7.32 -8.41 21.58
CA LEU A 61 7.28 -7.12 22.25
C LEU A 61 7.30 -7.29 23.77
N THR A 62 8.35 -6.78 24.41
CA THR A 62 8.44 -6.71 25.87
C THR A 62 7.43 -5.67 26.38
N PRO A 63 6.46 -6.04 27.23
CA PRO A 63 5.44 -5.11 27.70
C PRO A 63 6.07 -3.97 28.53
N GLY A 64 5.48 -2.78 28.43
CA GLY A 64 5.84 -1.64 29.28
C GLY A 64 7.07 -0.82 28.82
N ARG A 65 7.78 -1.23 27.76
CA ARG A 65 8.81 -0.36 27.18
C ARG A 65 8.21 0.79 26.39
N ALA A 66 8.77 1.98 26.58
CA ALA A 66 8.41 3.21 25.88
C ALA A 66 8.93 3.24 24.44
N GLU A 67 10.04 2.56 24.16
CA GLU A 67 10.70 2.54 22.85
C GLU A 67 11.13 1.12 22.49
N TYR A 68 11.13 0.83 21.19
CA TYR A 68 11.61 -0.43 20.60
C TYR A 68 12.43 -0.12 19.35
N THR A 69 13.43 -0.95 19.07
CA THR A 69 14.20 -0.91 17.84
C THR A 69 13.74 -2.04 16.93
N PHE A 70 13.07 -1.72 15.84
CA PHE A 70 12.64 -2.70 14.85
C PHE A 70 13.68 -2.82 13.75
N THR A 71 14.09 -4.04 13.43
CA THR A 71 14.80 -4.34 12.20
C THR A 71 13.78 -4.70 11.14
N VAL A 72 13.71 -3.91 10.09
CA VAL A 72 12.79 -4.12 8.97
C VAL A 72 13.54 -4.43 7.69
N VAL A 73 12.95 -5.25 6.84
CA VAL A 73 13.39 -5.42 5.47
C VAL A 73 12.41 -4.69 4.57
N ARG A 74 12.95 -3.73 3.81
CA ARG A 74 12.20 -3.01 2.79
C ARG A 74 12.55 -3.60 1.45
N ASP A 75 11.59 -4.27 0.83
CA ASP A 75 11.75 -4.75 -0.52
C ASP A 75 11.35 -3.60 -1.48
N ALA A 76 12.35 -2.97 -2.10
CA ALA A 76 12.14 -1.83 -2.99
C ALA A 76 11.29 -2.22 -4.22
N ASP A 77 11.36 -3.48 -4.66
CA ASP A 77 10.53 -4.02 -5.74
C ASP A 77 9.08 -4.19 -5.29
N ALA A 78 8.84 -4.60 -4.03
CA ALA A 78 7.48 -4.72 -3.49
C ALA A 78 6.78 -3.36 -3.36
N GLY A 79 7.52 -2.31 -2.95
CA GLY A 79 7.00 -0.94 -2.89
C GLY A 79 6.63 -0.38 -4.27
N ALA A 80 7.47 -0.64 -5.29
CA ALA A 80 7.19 -0.25 -6.66
C ALA A 80 5.97 -0.99 -7.25
N ALA A 81 5.83 -2.29 -6.97
CA ALA A 81 4.69 -3.09 -7.40
C ALA A 81 3.37 -2.65 -6.73
N ALA A 82 3.41 -2.29 -5.44
CA ALA A 82 2.26 -1.76 -4.73
C ALA A 82 1.82 -0.39 -5.30
N LEU A 83 2.77 0.52 -5.56
CA LEU A 83 2.48 1.81 -6.18
C LEU A 83 1.91 1.62 -7.60
N GLN A 84 2.50 0.73 -8.40
CA GLN A 84 2.02 0.42 -9.74
C GLN A 84 0.58 -0.09 -9.73
N SER A 85 0.23 -0.93 -8.76
CA SER A 85 -1.13 -1.48 -8.61
C SER A 85 -2.15 -0.40 -8.25
N VAL A 86 -1.79 0.53 -7.35
CA VAL A 86 -2.64 1.67 -6.99
C VAL A 86 -2.82 2.62 -8.18
N LEU A 87 -1.75 2.92 -8.90
CA LEU A 87 -1.81 3.76 -10.11
C LEU A 87 -2.69 3.14 -11.19
N LEU A 88 -2.55 1.83 -11.45
CA LEU A 88 -3.40 1.10 -12.39
C LEU A 88 -4.88 1.17 -12.01
N ARG A 89 -5.20 1.07 -10.70
CA ARG A 89 -6.57 1.16 -10.22
C ARG A 89 -7.18 2.55 -10.42
N LEU A 90 -6.42 3.60 -10.09
CA LEU A 90 -6.87 4.98 -10.31
C LEU A 90 -7.05 5.29 -11.80
N CYS A 91 -6.17 4.81 -12.67
CA CYS A 91 -6.32 4.97 -14.12
C CYS A 91 -7.50 4.17 -14.70
N ALA A 92 -7.90 3.06 -14.07
CA ALA A 92 -9.07 2.29 -14.49
C ALA A 92 -10.40 2.94 -14.09
N GLU A 93 -10.41 3.79 -13.06
CA GLU A 93 -11.61 4.50 -12.58
C GLU A 93 -11.93 5.77 -13.37
N GLU A 94 -10.99 6.34 -14.15
CA GLU A 94 -11.24 7.50 -15.04
C GLU A 94 -11.76 7.13 -16.45
N GLY A 95 -12.05 5.86 -16.70
CA GLY A 95 -12.42 5.35 -18.04
C GLY A 95 -13.92 5.20 -18.33
N ASP A 96 -14.82 5.49 -17.39
CA ASP A 96 -16.26 5.29 -17.55
C ASP A 96 -17.02 6.60 -17.30
N ALA A 97 -16.85 7.56 -18.22
CA ALA A 97 -17.72 8.71 -18.35
C ALA A 97 -17.99 8.98 -19.84
N ASP A 98 -19.15 8.50 -20.28
CA ASP A 98 -19.94 8.92 -21.43
C ASP A 98 -19.28 8.87 -22.82
N GLU A 99 -19.45 7.73 -23.49
CA GLU A 99 -19.64 7.72 -24.95
C GLU A 99 -21.01 8.40 -25.23
N PRO A 100 -21.09 9.61 -25.84
CA PRO A 100 -22.38 10.24 -26.06
C PRO A 100 -23.14 9.48 -27.15
N ALA A 101 -24.23 8.85 -26.75
CA ALA A 101 -25.17 8.08 -27.58
C ALA A 101 -25.86 8.88 -28.73
N ASP A 102 -25.40 10.10 -29.06
CA ASP A 102 -26.06 11.02 -30.01
C ASP A 102 -25.37 11.11 -31.38
N ALA A 103 -24.25 10.42 -31.62
CA ALA A 103 -23.57 10.46 -32.92
C ALA A 103 -24.24 9.59 -34.00
N ALA A 104 -25.04 8.60 -33.61
CA ALA A 104 -25.71 7.69 -34.55
C ALA A 104 -26.99 8.28 -35.17
N ALA A 105 -27.66 9.23 -34.50
CA ALA A 105 -28.94 9.77 -34.97
C ALA A 105 -28.81 10.76 -36.14
N ARG A 106 -27.66 11.43 -36.32
CA ARG A 106 -27.50 12.46 -37.37
C ARG A 106 -27.14 11.93 -38.76
N ARG A 107 -26.81 10.64 -38.90
CA ARG A 107 -26.51 10.03 -40.22
C ARG A 107 -27.74 9.48 -40.95
N ALA A 108 -28.87 9.32 -40.28
CA ALA A 108 -30.11 8.87 -40.92
C ALA A 108 -30.88 10.00 -41.64
N ALA A 109 -30.66 11.27 -41.29
CA ALA A 109 -31.43 12.39 -41.84
C ALA A 109 -30.92 12.94 -43.20
N LYS A 110 -29.81 12.42 -43.76
CA LYS A 110 -29.22 12.96 -45.01
C LYS A 110 -29.41 12.06 -46.25
N VAL A 111 -30.22 11.00 -46.16
CA VAL A 111 -30.43 10.07 -47.29
C VAL A 111 -31.75 10.35 -48.05
N GLU A 112 -32.66 11.19 -47.53
CA GLU A 112 -33.95 11.45 -48.18
C GLU A 112 -34.00 12.70 -49.10
N GLU A 113 -32.92 13.50 -49.18
CA GLU A 113 -32.85 14.68 -50.07
C GLU A 113 -31.96 14.45 -51.31
N VAL A 114 -31.91 13.22 -51.84
CA VAL A 114 -31.23 12.93 -53.14
C VAL A 114 -32.11 12.08 -54.08
N ALA A 115 -33.37 11.81 -53.70
CA ALA A 115 -34.29 11.02 -54.52
C ALA A 115 -35.40 11.84 -55.21
N ALA A 116 -35.39 13.18 -55.10
CA ALA A 116 -36.43 14.03 -55.67
C ALA A 116 -35.92 15.25 -56.48
N ALA A 117 -34.67 15.23 -56.96
CA ALA A 117 -34.13 16.20 -57.91
C ALA A 117 -33.84 15.54 -59.26
#